data_AF-A0A1C5RDW5-F1
#
_entry.id   AF-A0A1C5RDW5-F1
#
_cell.length_a   1.000
_cell.length_b   1.000
_cell.length_c   1.000
_cell.angle_alpha   90.00
_cell.angle_beta   90.00
_cell.angle_gamma   90.00
#
_symmetry.space_group_name_H-M   'P 1'
#
loop_
_entity.id
_entity.type
_entity.pdbx_description
1 polymer ?
#
loop_
_entity_poly.entity_id
_entity_poly.type
_entity_poly.pdbx_seq_one_letter_code
_entity_poly.pdbx_strand_id
1 'polypeptide(L)' 'MTEKQVSRYIDLVHRRTYILTHSGVDWKPEYASETEQIHCELEILRPLVEQLRSKTA' A
#
# COMPACT_ATOMS: atom_id res chain seq x y z
N MET A 1 -6.65 13.27 -4.28
CA MET A 1 -6.35 12.04 -5.06
C MET A 1 -7.32 11.92 -6.20
N THR A 2 -6.89 11.34 -7.32
CA THR A 2 -7.78 10.85 -8.38
C THR A 2 -8.34 9.48 -8.02
N GLU A 3 -9.41 9.04 -8.67
CA GLU A 3 -9.98 7.69 -8.50
C GLU A 3 -8.91 6.60 -8.72
N LYS A 4 -8.09 6.75 -9.75
CA LYS A 4 -6.96 5.83 -10.03
C LYS A 4 -5.96 5.74 -8.88
N GLN A 5 -5.64 6.87 -8.24
CA GLN A 5 -4.73 6.88 -7.08
C GLN A 5 -5.36 6.21 -5.87
N VAL A 6 -6.68 6.36 -5.67
CA VAL A 6 -7.41 5.70 -4.57
C VAL A 6 -7.45 4.18 -4.80
N SER A 7 -7.82 3.72 -5.98
CA SER A 7 -7.81 2.29 -6.31
C SER A 7 -6.40 1.69 -6.13
N ARG A 8 -5.37 2.40 -6.62
CA ARG A 8 -3.98 1.96 -6.45
C ARG A 8 -3.58 1.87 -4.97
N TYR A 9 -3.94 2.85 -4.15
CA TYR A 9 -3.67 2.82 -2.71
C TYR A 9 -4.32 1.61 -2.04
N ILE A 10 -5.58 1.33 -2.37
CA ILE A 10 -6.32 0.17 -1.87
C ILE A 10 -5.62 -1.13 -2.26
N ASP A 11 -5.25 -1.30 -3.54
CA ASP A 11 -4.57 -2.49 -4.05
C ASP A 11 -3.23 -2.74 -3.32
N LEU A 12 -2.44 -1.68 -3.12
CA LEU A 12 -1.16 -1.74 -2.40
C LEU A 12 -1.34 -2.18 -0.94
N VAL A 13 -2.34 -1.64 -0.25
CA VAL A 13 -2.66 -2.04 1.13
C VAL A 13 -3.10 -3.51 1.17
N HIS A 14 -4.00 -3.93 0.28
CA HIS A 14 -4.43 -5.34 0.19
C HIS A 14 -3.26 -6.27 -0.06
N ARG A 15 -2.36 -5.91 -0.99
CA ARG A 15 -1.20 -6.72 -1.32
C ARG A 15 -0.22 -6.82 -0.16
N ARG A 16 0.07 -5.71 0.51
CA ARG A 16 0.91 -5.70 1.72
C ARG A 16 0.30 -6.57 2.82
N THR A 17 -1.00 -6.45 3.07
CA THR A 17 -1.70 -7.28 4.05
C THR A 17 -1.60 -8.75 3.69
N TYR A 18 -1.82 -9.12 2.43
CA TYR A 18 -1.63 -10.50 1.96
C TYR A 18 -0.23 -11.02 2.28
N ILE A 19 0.82 -10.29 1.92
CA ILE A 19 2.20 -10.73 2.18
C ILE A 19 2.45 -10.94 3.67
N LEU A 20 2.00 -10.00 4.51
CA LEU A 20 2.20 -10.06 5.96
C LEU A 20 1.40 -11.18 6.64
N THR A 21 0.19 -11.51 6.16
CA THR A 21 -0.61 -12.60 6.72
C THR A 21 -0.16 -13.98 6.27
N HIS A 22 0.64 -14.07 5.19
CA HIS A 22 1.13 -15.31 4.61
C HIS A 22 2.65 -15.49 4.78
N SER A 23 3.32 -14.67 5.62
CA SER A 23 4.78 -14.64 5.76
C SER A 23 5.39 -15.83 6.53
N GLY A 24 4.69 -16.95 6.63
CA GLY A 24 5.15 -18.18 7.27
C GLY A 24 5.57 -19.22 6.25
N VAL A 25 4.63 -20.07 5.84
CA VAL A 25 4.88 -21.19 4.93
C VAL A 25 4.92 -20.74 3.47
N ASP A 26 4.12 -19.74 3.10
CA ASP A 26 3.99 -19.26 1.72
C ASP A 26 4.93 -18.09 1.40
N TRP A 27 5.90 -17.81 2.28
CA TRP A 27 6.87 -16.75 2.05
C TRP A 27 7.71 -17.04 0.81
N LYS A 28 7.84 -16.04 -0.06
CA LYS A 28 8.70 -16.09 -1.24
C LYS A 28 9.78 -15.01 -1.16
N PRO A 29 11.02 -15.25 -1.63
CA PRO A 29 12.10 -14.26 -1.60
C PRO A 29 11.73 -12.92 -2.26
N GLU A 30 10.92 -12.94 -3.30
CA GLU A 30 10.47 -11.76 -4.04
C GLU A 30 9.58 -10.84 -3.19
N TYR A 31 8.99 -11.35 -2.11
CA TYR A 31 8.14 -10.53 -1.23
C TYR A 31 8.93 -9.49 -0.46
N ALA A 32 10.23 -9.69 -0.24
CA ALA A 32 11.07 -8.67 0.39
C ALA A 32 11.14 -7.39 -0.47
N SER A 33 11.50 -7.54 -1.75
CA SER A 33 11.59 -6.41 -2.67
C SER A 33 10.22 -5.85 -3.02
N GLU A 34 9.20 -6.70 -3.16
CA GLU A 34 7.82 -6.26 -3.39
C GLU A 34 7.29 -5.41 -2.23
N THR A 35 7.54 -5.83 -0.98
CA THR A 35 7.08 -5.08 0.20
C THR A 35 7.76 -3.72 0.31
N GLU A 36 9.05 -3.63 -0.04
CA GLU A 36 9.79 -2.36 -0.10
C GLU A 36 9.20 -1.42 -1.15
N GLN A 37 8.92 -1.94 -2.35
CA GLN A 37 8.29 -1.15 -3.42
C GLN A 37 6.90 -0.65 -3.01
N ILE A 38 6.09 -1.52 -2.38
CA ILE A 38 4.78 -1.14 -1.86
C ILE A 38 4.92 -0.05 -0.79
N HIS A 39 5.90 -0.17 0.12
CA HIS A 39 6.14 0.85 1.14
C HIS A 39 6.47 2.22 0.53
N CYS A 40 7.40 2.26 -0.41
CA CYS A 40 7.78 3.49 -1.12
C CYS A 40 6.58 4.14 -1.82
N GLU A 41 5.77 3.35 -2.53
CA GLU A 41 4.60 3.88 -3.24
C GLU A 41 3.51 4.37 -2.28
N LEU A 42 3.30 3.67 -1.16
CA LEU A 42 2.37 4.10 -0.12
C LEU A 42 2.80 5.42 0.54
N GLU A 43 4.09 5.64 0.79
CA GLU A 43 4.61 6.90 1.35
C GLU A 43 4.40 8.09 0.39
N ILE A 44 4.43 7.87 -0.93
CA ILE A 44 4.08 8.90 -1.93
C ILE A 44 2.57 9.23 -1.88
N LEU A 45 1.72 8.22 -1.72
CA LEU A 45 0.26 8.40 -1.72
C LEU A 45 -0.29 8.91 -0.39
N ARG A 46 0.40 8.66 0.72
CA ARG A 46 -0.05 8.97 2.09
C ARG A 46 -0.34 10.46 2.32
N PRO A 47 0.51 11.43 1.91
CA PRO A 47 0.18 12.84 2.03
C PRO A 47 -1.10 13.23 1.29
N LEU A 48 -1.39 12.58 0.16
CA LEU A 48 -2.61 12.86 -0.62
C LEU A 48 -3.87 12.37 0.09
N VAL A 49 -3.78 11.24 0.81
CA VAL A 49 -4.84 10.71 1.67
C VAL A 49 -5.06 11.64 2.87
N GLU A 50 -3.98 12.09 3.50
CA GLU A 50 -4.03 13.00 4.66
C GLU A 50 -4.65 14.35 4.29
N GLN A 51 -4.30 14.91 3.12
CA GLN A 51 -4.93 16.13 2.59
C GLN A 51 -6.43 15.96 2.28
N LEU A 52 -6.84 14.78 1.84
CA LEU A 52 -8.25 14.46 1.63
C LEU A 52 -8.99 14.39 2.97
N ARG A 53 -8.43 13.68 3.94
CA ARG A 53 -9.01 13.55 5.29
C ARG A 53 -9.15 14.90 5.98
N SER A 54 -8.15 15.78 5.89
CA SER A 54 -8.20 17.11 6.49
C SER A 54 -9.18 18.07 5.81
N LYS A 55 -9.52 17.83 4.53
CA LYS A 55 -10.55 18.61 3.81
C LYS A 55 -11.99 18.13 4.07
N THR A 56 -12.16 16.90 4.56
CA THR A 56 -13.48 16.30 4.83
C THR A 56 -13.83 16.33 6.33
N ALA A 57 -12.87 16.66 7.19
CA ALA A 57 -13.07 16.95 8.62
C ALA A 57 -13.46 18.41 8.84
#